data_AF-A4RXW4-F1
#
_entry.id   AF-A4RXW4-F1
#
_cell.length_a   1.000
_cell.length_b   1.000
_cell.length_c   1.000
_cell.angle_alpha   90.00
_cell.angle_beta   90.00
_cell.angle_gamma   90.00
#
_symmetry.space_group_name_H-M   'P 1'
#
loop_
_entity.id
_entity.type
_entity.pdbx_description
1 polymer ?
#
loop_
_entity_poly.entity_id
_entity_poly.type
_entity_poly.pdbx_seq_one_letter_code
_entity_poly.pdbx_strand_id
1 'polypeptide(L)'
;MQSSRASAATRARAVTTTSELFERSRLFRELTLDRLEVLMKYTIGTDDDIPLPDVPKGEGDRLRQHAIDVLEAWEAKFKTQYKQLTLARKFVTERLGDDAPEARAERAQRLTAEKEREVQSKLQNRWLAIKTELPALLDEIDDARNAACECFRLLFGDRFVTEFNDESSFASKDRSASTSTTVNDTIQSMREDECEDDWEDVVDGAVKDWRFAQAMRGAEID
;
A
#
# COMPACT_ATOMS: atom_id res chain seq x y z
N MET A 1 34.73 -29.60 -11.51
CA MET A 1 34.99 -29.36 -10.08
C MET A 1 34.40 -28.01 -9.69
N GLN A 2 33.13 -27.96 -9.28
CA GLN A 2 32.47 -26.75 -8.74
C GLN A 2 32.01 -27.09 -7.31
N SER A 3 32.90 -26.93 -6.32
CA SER A 3 32.54 -27.26 -4.93
C SER A 3 33.18 -26.33 -3.89
N SER A 4 33.33 -25.04 -4.20
CA SER A 4 34.02 -24.13 -3.27
C SER A 4 33.23 -22.88 -2.83
N ARG A 5 32.09 -22.53 -3.44
CA ARG A 5 31.23 -21.44 -2.92
C ARG A 5 29.93 -22.02 -2.39
N ALA A 6 29.83 -22.15 -1.07
CA ALA A 6 28.58 -22.46 -0.40
C ALA A 6 27.53 -21.38 -0.76
N SER A 7 26.36 -21.80 -1.25
CA SER A 7 25.25 -20.94 -1.62
C SER A 7 24.70 -20.18 -0.39
N ALA A 8 24.05 -19.03 -0.62
CA ALA A 8 23.39 -18.25 0.44
C ALA A 8 22.45 -19.10 1.29
N ALA A 9 21.66 -19.98 0.66
CA ALA A 9 20.77 -20.90 1.34
C ALA A 9 21.49 -21.87 2.31
N THR A 10 22.69 -22.35 1.96
CA THR A 10 23.47 -23.21 2.85
C THR A 10 24.01 -22.41 4.03
N ARG A 11 24.45 -21.18 3.81
CA ARG A 11 24.86 -20.29 4.90
C ARG A 11 23.67 -19.95 5.82
N ALA A 12 22.49 -19.69 5.26
CA ALA A 12 21.29 -19.38 6.03
C ALA A 12 20.89 -20.54 6.96
N ARG A 13 20.88 -21.77 6.43
CA ARG A 13 20.66 -22.98 7.23
C ARG A 13 21.70 -23.16 8.33
N ALA A 14 22.96 -22.84 8.03
CA ALA A 14 24.01 -22.87 9.05
C ALA A 14 23.74 -21.86 10.15
N VAL A 15 23.35 -20.61 9.83
CA VAL A 15 22.97 -19.59 10.83
C VAL A 15 21.85 -20.10 11.73
N THR A 16 20.78 -20.65 11.17
CA THR A 16 19.67 -21.20 11.97
C THR A 16 20.10 -22.37 12.84
N THR A 17 20.93 -23.28 12.32
CA THR A 17 21.43 -24.41 13.11
C THR A 17 22.32 -23.91 14.25
N THR A 18 23.18 -22.92 13.98
CA THR A 18 24.02 -22.27 14.97
C THR A 18 23.18 -21.54 16.01
N SER A 19 22.11 -20.84 15.65
CA SER A 19 21.23 -20.17 16.62
C SER A 19 20.55 -21.15 17.57
N GLU A 20 20.03 -22.25 17.05
CA GLU A 20 19.42 -23.31 17.86
C GLU A 20 20.41 -23.95 18.84
N LEU A 21 21.65 -24.20 18.40
CA LEU A 21 22.71 -24.73 19.26
C LEU A 21 23.19 -23.71 20.29
N PHE A 22 23.31 -22.43 19.89
CA PHE A 22 23.71 -21.33 20.74
C PHE A 22 22.72 -21.14 21.90
N GLU A 23 21.43 -21.25 21.64
CA GLU A 23 20.42 -21.11 22.70
C GLU A 23 20.44 -22.27 23.70
N ARG A 24 20.72 -23.50 23.24
CA ARG A 24 20.62 -24.71 24.06
C ARG A 24 21.91 -25.12 24.76
N SER A 25 23.08 -24.73 24.25
CA SER A 25 24.38 -25.23 24.75
C SER A 25 25.34 -24.11 25.13
N ARG A 26 25.68 -24.03 26.43
CA ARG A 26 26.64 -23.05 26.95
C ARG A 26 28.04 -23.20 26.34
N LEU A 27 28.57 -24.42 26.26
CA LEU A 27 29.90 -24.67 25.68
C LEU A 27 29.95 -24.20 24.22
N PHE A 28 28.87 -24.44 23.49
CA PHE A 28 28.77 -23.99 22.10
C PHE A 28 28.72 -22.46 22.00
N ARG A 29 28.06 -21.76 22.94
CA ARG A 29 28.10 -20.29 22.98
C ARG A 29 29.51 -19.76 23.12
N GLU A 30 30.28 -20.28 24.07
CA GLU A 30 31.66 -19.85 24.32
C GLU A 30 32.51 -20.04 23.06
N LEU A 31 32.46 -21.23 22.43
CA LEU A 31 33.15 -21.50 21.17
C LEU A 31 32.69 -20.64 19.99
N THR A 32 31.40 -20.29 19.94
CA THR A 32 30.85 -19.44 18.88
C THR A 32 31.29 -18.00 19.06
N LEU A 33 31.33 -17.50 20.30
CA LEU A 33 31.77 -16.15 20.62
C LEU A 33 33.26 -15.95 20.33
N ASP A 34 34.09 -16.94 20.62
CA ASP A 34 35.52 -16.94 20.27
C ASP A 34 35.76 -16.79 18.77
N ARG A 35 34.80 -17.22 17.93
CA ARG A 35 34.87 -17.13 16.46
C ARG A 35 33.73 -16.32 15.85
N LEU A 36 33.18 -15.37 16.61
CA LEU A 36 32.04 -14.56 16.18
C LEU A 36 32.39 -13.71 14.96
N GLU A 37 33.61 -13.16 14.92
CA GLU A 37 34.11 -12.39 13.78
C GLU A 37 34.08 -13.20 12.48
N VAL A 38 34.49 -14.47 12.54
CA VAL A 38 34.46 -15.38 11.39
C VAL A 38 33.03 -15.63 10.95
N LEU A 39 32.11 -15.81 11.90
CA LEU A 39 30.69 -16.00 11.60
C LEU A 39 30.13 -14.77 10.86
N MET A 40 30.32 -13.57 11.41
CA MET A 40 29.84 -12.31 10.82
C MET A 40 30.43 -12.06 9.42
N LYS A 41 31.72 -12.40 9.23
CA LYS A 41 32.39 -12.31 7.92
C LYS A 41 31.65 -13.09 6.84
N TYR A 42 31.19 -14.31 7.14
CA TYR A 42 30.55 -15.18 6.15
C TYR A 42 29.04 -14.98 6.00
N THR A 43 28.37 -14.40 6.99
CA THR A 43 26.90 -14.30 7.03
C THR A 43 26.39 -12.88 6.84
N ILE A 44 27.06 -11.88 7.40
CA ILE A 44 26.67 -10.46 7.30
C ILE A 44 27.45 -9.78 6.16
N GLY A 45 28.70 -10.21 5.95
CA GLY A 45 29.57 -9.68 4.89
C GLY A 45 30.40 -8.51 5.39
N THR A 46 30.98 -8.65 6.57
CA THR A 46 31.72 -7.57 7.21
C THR A 46 33.12 -7.34 6.62
N ASP A 47 33.50 -8.11 5.61
CA ASP A 47 34.74 -7.97 4.87
C ASP A 47 34.43 -7.89 3.36
N ASP A 48 34.85 -6.78 2.74
CA ASP A 48 34.65 -6.51 1.31
C ASP A 48 35.39 -7.53 0.43
N ASP A 49 36.42 -8.19 0.97
CA ASP A 49 37.17 -9.24 0.27
C ASP A 49 36.37 -10.54 0.09
N ILE A 50 35.33 -10.76 0.90
CA ILE A 50 34.43 -11.92 0.79
C ILE A 50 32.99 -11.45 0.59
N PRO A 51 32.60 -11.09 -0.64
CA PRO A 51 31.23 -10.69 -0.92
C PRO A 51 30.26 -11.83 -0.63
N LEU A 52 29.07 -11.48 -0.14
CA LEU A 52 28.01 -12.46 0.06
C LEU A 52 27.64 -13.09 -1.28
N PRO A 53 27.32 -14.40 -1.29
CA PRO A 53 26.88 -15.05 -2.50
C PRO A 53 25.50 -14.54 -2.91
N ASP A 54 25.43 -13.66 -3.91
CA ASP A 54 24.19 -13.11 -4.46
C ASP A 54 23.47 -14.05 -5.45
N VAL A 55 23.69 -15.36 -5.28
CA VAL A 55 23.07 -16.39 -6.13
C VAL A 55 22.14 -17.21 -5.24
N PRO A 56 20.81 -17.15 -5.44
CA PRO A 56 19.98 -16.25 -6.28
C PRO A 56 20.00 -14.75 -5.91
N LYS A 57 19.62 -13.87 -6.87
CA LYS A 57 19.57 -12.41 -6.67
C LYS A 57 18.72 -12.07 -5.43
N GLY A 58 19.27 -11.30 -4.49
CA GLY A 58 18.60 -10.88 -3.25
C GLY A 58 18.69 -11.87 -2.09
N GLU A 59 19.18 -13.10 -2.30
CA GLU A 59 19.37 -14.06 -1.18
C GLU A 59 20.56 -13.69 -0.28
N GLY A 60 21.54 -12.95 -0.80
CA GLY A 60 22.61 -12.34 0.01
C GLY A 60 22.05 -11.35 1.03
N ASP A 61 21.17 -10.45 0.60
CA ASP A 61 20.49 -9.50 1.49
C ASP A 61 19.61 -10.21 2.53
N ARG A 62 18.87 -11.24 2.12
CA ARG A 62 18.03 -12.04 3.04
C ARG A 62 18.87 -12.76 4.08
N LEU A 63 20.00 -13.35 3.67
CA LEU A 63 20.95 -13.98 4.57
C LEU A 63 21.53 -12.96 5.57
N ARG A 64 21.90 -11.77 5.09
CA ARG A 64 22.41 -10.69 5.92
C ARG A 64 21.38 -10.28 6.97
N GLN A 65 20.13 -10.02 6.57
CA GLN A 65 19.06 -9.66 7.48
C GLN A 65 18.84 -10.75 8.54
N HIS A 66 18.71 -12.01 8.11
CA HIS A 66 18.54 -13.14 9.02
C HIS A 66 19.67 -13.26 10.04
N ALA A 67 20.92 -13.03 9.63
CA ALA A 67 22.07 -13.06 10.52
C ALA A 67 22.06 -11.90 11.54
N ILE A 68 21.59 -10.71 11.14
CA ILE A 68 21.42 -9.56 12.03
C ILE A 68 20.33 -9.83 13.06
N ASP A 69 19.16 -10.32 12.62
CA ASP A 69 18.04 -10.64 13.50
C ASP A 69 18.44 -11.67 14.58
N VAL A 70 19.21 -12.69 14.18
CA VAL A 70 19.75 -13.70 15.11
C VAL A 70 20.73 -13.07 16.11
N LEU A 71 21.60 -12.17 15.67
CA LEU A 71 22.56 -11.48 16.53
C LEU A 71 21.84 -10.58 17.56
N GLU A 72 20.79 -9.86 17.14
CA GLU A 72 19.96 -9.06 18.02
C GLU A 72 19.22 -9.91 19.05
N ALA A 73 18.67 -11.06 18.63
CA ALA A 73 18.04 -12.01 19.53
C ALA A 73 19.03 -12.56 20.58
N TRP A 74 20.26 -12.86 20.18
CA TRP A 74 21.31 -13.31 21.10
C TRP A 74 21.70 -12.19 22.09
N GLU A 75 21.86 -10.95 21.62
CA GLU A 75 22.15 -9.83 22.52
C GLU A 75 21.01 -9.60 23.51
N ALA A 76 19.75 -9.61 23.05
CA ALA A 76 18.60 -9.42 23.93
C ALA A 76 18.57 -10.45 25.07
N LYS A 77 18.87 -11.72 24.77
CA LYS A 77 18.87 -12.82 25.74
C LYS A 77 20.13 -12.88 26.62
N PHE A 78 21.31 -12.57 26.07
CA PHE A 78 22.58 -12.88 26.73
C PHE A 78 23.56 -11.70 26.90
N LYS A 79 23.15 -10.46 26.62
CA LYS A 79 24.00 -9.25 26.79
C LYS A 79 24.65 -9.10 28.17
N THR A 80 23.99 -9.60 29.22
CA THR A 80 24.51 -9.52 30.59
C THR A 80 25.72 -10.42 30.83
N GLN A 81 25.76 -11.57 30.14
CA GLN A 81 26.81 -12.58 30.27
C GLN A 81 27.92 -12.37 29.24
N TYR A 82 27.57 -11.92 28.04
CA TYR A 82 28.50 -11.81 26.92
C TYR A 82 28.47 -10.41 26.30
N LYS A 83 29.29 -9.51 26.84
CA LYS A 83 29.45 -8.13 26.34
C LYS A 83 29.96 -8.05 24.90
N GLN A 84 30.61 -9.12 24.43
CA GLN A 84 31.06 -9.28 23.04
C GLN A 84 29.91 -9.15 22.05
N LEU A 85 28.69 -9.61 22.40
CA LEU A 85 27.51 -9.49 21.54
C LEU A 85 27.11 -8.02 21.32
N THR A 86 27.15 -7.20 22.38
CA THR A 86 26.88 -5.77 22.26
C THR A 86 27.93 -5.04 21.42
N LEU A 87 29.20 -5.46 21.49
CA LEU A 87 30.24 -4.92 20.62
C LEU A 87 30.03 -5.35 19.17
N ALA A 88 29.70 -6.62 18.94
CA ALA A 88 29.42 -7.16 17.63
C ALA A 88 28.24 -6.47 16.95
N ARG A 89 27.12 -6.23 17.66
CA ARG A 89 25.99 -5.48 17.10
C ARG A 89 26.40 -4.06 16.74
N LYS A 90 27.09 -3.33 17.62
CA LYS A 90 27.58 -1.97 17.33
C LYS A 90 28.48 -1.95 16.09
N PHE A 91 29.38 -2.91 15.99
CA PHE A 91 30.27 -3.07 14.84
C PHE A 91 29.48 -3.30 13.54
N VAL A 92 28.46 -4.15 13.58
CA VAL A 92 27.58 -4.37 12.43
C VAL A 92 26.83 -3.08 12.07
N THR A 93 26.24 -2.36 13.04
CA THR A 93 25.57 -1.08 12.78
C THR A 93 26.51 -0.04 12.16
N GLU A 94 27.73 0.09 12.68
CA GLU A 94 28.74 1.04 12.20
C GLU A 94 29.28 0.68 10.81
N ARG A 95 29.48 -0.62 10.54
CA ARG A 95 29.95 -1.11 9.23
C ARG A 95 28.88 -1.08 8.15
N LEU A 96 27.63 -1.33 8.52
CA LEU A 96 26.53 -1.42 7.56
C LEU A 96 25.96 -0.04 7.22
N GLY A 97 26.12 0.97 8.06
CA GLY A 97 25.78 2.37 7.76
C GLY A 97 24.38 2.52 7.14
N ASP A 98 24.31 2.94 5.88
CA ASP A 98 23.07 3.13 5.12
C ASP A 98 22.31 1.83 4.78
N ASP A 99 22.97 0.66 4.86
CA ASP A 99 22.37 -0.67 4.68
C ASP A 99 21.89 -1.29 6.00
N ALA A 100 21.98 -0.56 7.12
CA ALA A 100 21.38 -0.95 8.39
C ALA A 100 19.86 -1.20 8.22
N PRO A 101 19.29 -2.17 8.94
CA PRO A 101 17.86 -2.49 8.86
C PRO A 101 16.97 -1.27 9.17
N GLU A 102 17.41 -0.38 10.06
CA GLU A 102 16.70 0.86 10.43
C GLU A 102 16.66 1.88 9.28
N ALA A 103 17.78 2.08 8.57
CA ALA A 103 17.85 2.95 7.40
C ALA A 103 17.08 2.38 6.18
N ARG A 104 16.96 1.05 6.08
CA ARG A 104 16.11 0.39 5.08
C ARG A 104 14.62 0.52 5.42
N ALA A 105 14.24 0.37 6.69
CA ALA A 105 12.87 0.57 7.16
C ALA A 105 12.39 2.01 6.92
N GLU A 106 13.25 2.99 7.21
CA GLU A 106 12.94 4.41 6.94
C GLU A 106 12.80 4.68 5.43
N ARG A 107 13.68 4.12 4.58
CA ARG A 107 13.53 4.22 3.12
C ARG A 107 12.25 3.57 2.61
N ALA A 108 11.88 2.41 3.14
CA ALA A 108 10.64 1.73 2.78
C ALA A 108 9.41 2.59 3.16
N GLN A 109 9.38 3.14 4.37
CA GLN A 109 8.31 4.03 4.84
C GLN A 109 8.21 5.32 4.00
N ARG A 110 9.34 5.89 3.58
CA ARG A 110 9.33 7.07 2.71
C ARG A 110 8.73 6.75 1.33
N LEU A 111 9.05 5.59 0.77
CA LEU A 111 8.50 5.13 -0.51
C LEU A 111 7.00 4.80 -0.42
N THR A 112 6.52 4.22 0.69
CA THR A 112 5.08 4.00 0.88
C THR A 112 4.34 5.32 1.02
N ALA A 113 4.86 6.25 1.81
CA ALA A 113 4.26 7.58 1.99
C ALA A 113 4.23 8.38 0.67
N GLU A 114 5.25 8.24 -0.19
CA GLU A 114 5.27 8.87 -1.51
C GLU A 114 4.18 8.28 -2.43
N LYS A 115 4.05 6.95 -2.48
CA LYS A 115 2.98 6.28 -3.23
C LYS A 115 1.59 6.67 -2.75
N GLU A 116 1.37 6.73 -1.44
CA GLU A 116 0.10 7.16 -0.86
C GLU A 116 -0.24 8.60 -1.26
N ARG A 117 0.74 9.51 -1.25
CA ARG A 117 0.56 10.89 -1.74
C ARG A 117 0.22 10.96 -3.21
N GLU A 118 0.87 10.16 -4.05
CA GLU A 118 0.56 10.10 -5.48
C GLU A 118 -0.87 9.61 -5.73
N VAL A 119 -1.31 8.58 -5.02
CA VAL A 119 -2.67 8.04 -5.12
C VAL A 119 -3.69 9.10 -4.67
N GLN A 120 -3.46 9.75 -3.53
CA GLN A 120 -4.33 10.81 -3.02
C GLN A 120 -4.41 11.98 -4.00
N SER A 121 -3.29 12.41 -4.58
CA SER A 121 -3.25 13.49 -5.57
C SER A 121 -4.04 13.12 -6.83
N LYS A 122 -3.87 11.90 -7.35
CA LYS A 122 -4.63 11.41 -8.51
C LYS A 122 -6.14 11.38 -8.23
N LEU A 123 -6.54 10.93 -7.04
CA LEU A 123 -7.96 10.89 -6.66
C LEU A 123 -8.55 12.30 -6.54
N GLN A 124 -7.84 13.23 -5.92
CA GLN A 124 -8.26 14.64 -5.84
C GLN A 124 -8.38 15.27 -7.23
N ASN A 125 -7.42 15.02 -8.12
CA ASN A 125 -7.47 15.53 -9.49
C ASN A 125 -8.68 14.98 -10.27
N ARG A 126 -8.98 13.68 -10.14
CA ARG A 126 -10.18 13.07 -10.74
C ARG A 126 -11.47 13.71 -10.19
N TRP A 127 -11.55 13.91 -8.88
CA TRP A 127 -12.72 14.55 -8.27
C TRP A 127 -12.90 15.99 -8.75
N LEU A 128 -11.82 16.77 -8.82
CA LEU A 128 -11.85 18.14 -9.34
C LEU A 128 -12.30 18.16 -10.80
N ALA A 129 -11.81 17.26 -11.65
CA ALA A 129 -12.23 17.15 -13.04
C ALA A 129 -13.74 16.88 -13.17
N ILE A 130 -14.26 15.91 -12.42
CA ILE A 130 -15.70 15.61 -12.40
C ILE A 130 -16.51 16.81 -11.92
N LYS A 131 -16.06 17.49 -10.85
CA LYS A 131 -16.73 18.68 -10.32
C LYS A 131 -16.77 19.82 -11.34
N THR A 132 -15.74 19.96 -12.17
CA THR A 132 -15.71 20.98 -13.23
C THR A 132 -16.56 20.62 -14.44
N GLU A 133 -16.69 19.33 -14.77
CA GLU A 133 -17.47 18.86 -15.93
C GLU A 133 -18.98 18.76 -15.63
N LEU A 134 -19.35 18.51 -14.36
CA LEU A 134 -20.75 18.33 -13.95
C LEU A 134 -21.70 19.47 -14.37
N PRO A 135 -21.36 20.77 -14.20
CA PRO A 135 -22.28 21.85 -14.57
C PRO A 135 -22.53 21.91 -16.07
N ALA A 136 -21.50 21.69 -16.90
CA ALA A 136 -21.64 21.68 -18.35
C ALA A 136 -22.58 20.55 -18.82
N LEU A 137 -22.46 19.36 -18.21
CA LEU A 137 -23.38 18.25 -18.50
C LEU A 137 -24.82 18.53 -18.05
N LEU A 138 -25.01 19.23 -16.94
CA LEU A 138 -26.34 19.65 -16.48
C LEU A 138 -26.96 20.67 -17.44
N ASP A 139 -26.17 21.63 -17.92
CA ASP A 139 -26.61 22.60 -18.92
C ASP A 139 -27.01 21.90 -20.24
N GLU A 140 -26.22 20.92 -20.70
CA GLU A 140 -26.56 20.10 -21.88
C GLU A 140 -27.87 19.32 -21.71
N ILE A 141 -28.12 18.77 -20.51
CA ILE A 141 -29.38 18.08 -20.20
C ILE A 141 -30.56 19.05 -20.22
N ASP A 142 -30.40 20.23 -19.61
CA ASP A 142 -31.44 21.25 -19.57
C ASP A 142 -31.74 21.79 -20.98
N ASP A 143 -30.72 21.98 -21.82
CA ASP A 143 -30.87 22.37 -23.23
C ASP A 143 -31.60 21.29 -24.03
N ALA A 144 -31.23 20.02 -23.87
CA ALA A 144 -31.91 18.90 -24.52
C ALA A 144 -33.37 18.78 -24.07
N ARG A 145 -33.64 18.96 -22.77
CA ARG A 145 -35.00 19.00 -22.20
C ARG A 145 -35.80 20.16 -22.80
N ASN A 146 -35.23 21.36 -22.81
CA ASN A 146 -35.91 22.55 -23.31
C ASN A 146 -36.21 22.42 -24.82
N ALA A 147 -35.27 21.89 -25.60
CA ALA A 147 -35.48 21.60 -27.02
C ALA A 147 -36.61 20.58 -27.24
N ALA A 148 -36.67 19.52 -26.42
CA ALA A 148 -37.76 18.55 -26.47
C ALA A 148 -39.12 19.19 -26.10
N CYS A 149 -39.17 20.00 -25.03
CA CYS A 149 -40.37 20.74 -24.63
C CYS A 149 -40.86 21.66 -25.75
N GLU A 150 -39.96 22.36 -26.43
CA GLU A 150 -40.31 23.25 -27.55
C GLU A 150 -40.84 22.47 -28.76
N CYS A 151 -40.24 21.32 -29.08
CA CYS A 151 -40.75 20.41 -30.11
C CYS A 151 -42.18 19.94 -29.78
N PHE A 152 -42.44 19.57 -28.53
CA PHE A 152 -43.78 19.16 -28.10
C PHE A 152 -44.78 20.33 -28.08
N ARG A 153 -44.35 21.53 -27.71
CA ARG A 153 -45.18 22.74 -27.75
C ARG A 153 -45.64 23.06 -29.16
N LEU A 154 -44.78 22.89 -30.16
CA LEU A 154 -45.14 23.06 -31.58
C LEU A 154 -46.14 22.01 -32.07
N LEU A 155 -46.04 20.76 -31.60
CA LEU A 155 -46.89 19.64 -32.02
C LEU A 155 -48.26 19.63 -31.33
N PHE A 156 -48.31 19.96 -30.04
CA PHE A 156 -49.50 19.78 -29.19
C PHE A 156 -50.08 21.10 -28.65
N GLY A 157 -49.44 22.25 -28.94
CA GLY A 157 -49.83 23.56 -28.43
C GLY A 157 -49.48 23.76 -26.95
N ASP A 158 -49.77 24.95 -26.41
CA ASP A 158 -49.40 25.35 -25.05
C ASP A 158 -50.07 24.52 -23.92
N ARG A 159 -51.08 23.70 -24.24
CA ARG A 159 -51.79 22.88 -23.25
C ARG A 159 -50.96 21.69 -22.75
N PHE A 160 -49.93 21.28 -23.50
CA PHE A 160 -49.07 20.14 -23.16
C PHE A 160 -47.99 20.47 -22.10
N VAL A 161 -47.51 21.72 -22.06
CA VAL A 161 -46.42 22.14 -21.17
C VAL A 161 -46.89 22.32 -19.71
N THR A 162 -48.17 22.65 -19.52
CA THR A 162 -48.75 22.86 -18.18
C THR A 162 -48.94 21.56 -17.39
N GLU A 163 -49.20 20.42 -18.05
CA GLU A 163 -49.41 19.14 -17.36
C GLU A 163 -48.11 18.50 -16.83
N PHE A 164 -46.96 18.79 -17.44
CA PHE A 164 -45.66 18.27 -16.98
C PHE A 164 -45.06 19.08 -15.80
N ASN A 165 -45.42 20.36 -15.68
CA ASN A 165 -44.88 21.25 -14.66
C ASN A 165 -45.66 21.14 -13.32
N ASP A 166 -46.92 20.67 -13.36
CA ASP A 166 -47.76 20.52 -12.17
C ASP A 166 -47.40 19.29 -11.31
N GLU A 167 -46.79 18.24 -11.89
CA GLU A 167 -46.39 17.04 -11.12
C GLU A 167 -45.19 17.31 -10.18
N SER A 168 -44.36 18.33 -10.47
CA SER A 168 -43.30 18.79 -9.55
C SER A 168 -43.84 19.47 -8.29
N SER A 169 -45.13 19.83 -8.24
CA SER A 169 -45.74 20.52 -7.08
C SER A 169 -46.21 19.56 -5.97
N PHE A 170 -46.27 18.24 -6.22
CA PHE A 170 -46.73 17.27 -5.22
C PHE A 170 -45.63 16.87 -4.20
N ALA A 171 -44.36 17.16 -4.45
CA ALA A 171 -43.24 16.71 -3.60
C ALA A 171 -42.91 17.63 -2.40
N SER A 172 -43.71 18.66 -2.09
CA SER A 172 -43.41 19.64 -1.03
C SER A 172 -44.37 19.62 0.17
N LYS A 173 -44.98 18.49 0.50
CA LYS A 173 -45.83 18.39 1.69
C LYS A 173 -45.66 17.06 2.41
N ASP A 174 -44.55 16.94 3.13
CA ASP A 174 -44.50 16.41 4.50
C ASP A 174 -43.04 16.30 4.96
N ARG A 175 -42.62 17.26 5.80
CA ARG A 175 -41.64 17.13 6.91
C ARG A 175 -41.29 18.51 7.47
N SER A 176 -42.23 19.08 8.22
CA SER A 176 -41.90 20.01 9.30
C SER A 176 -42.23 19.32 10.62
N ALA A 177 -41.21 18.73 11.24
CA ALA A 177 -41.16 18.51 12.67
C ALA A 177 -39.74 18.83 13.13
N SER A 178 -39.66 19.87 13.95
CA SER A 178 -38.53 20.46 14.65
C SER A 178 -37.39 19.52 15.05
N THR A 179 -36.15 19.99 14.86
CA THR A 179 -35.32 20.48 15.99
C THR A 179 -34.11 21.24 15.46
N SER A 180 -34.02 22.51 15.85
CA SER A 180 -32.80 23.30 15.81
C SER A 180 -31.78 22.71 16.78
N THR A 181 -30.63 22.23 16.29
CA THR A 181 -29.44 22.11 17.15
C THR A 181 -28.20 22.37 16.31
N THR A 182 -27.48 23.41 16.74
CA THR A 182 -26.25 23.94 16.19
C THR A 182 -25.18 22.86 16.13
N VAL A 183 -24.56 22.68 14.97
CA VAL A 183 -23.37 21.86 14.77
C VAL A 183 -22.16 22.54 15.42
N ASN A 184 -21.97 22.35 16.73
CA ASN A 184 -20.64 22.56 17.32
C ASN A 184 -20.32 21.81 18.61
N ASP A 185 -21.12 20.82 19.04
CA ASP A 185 -20.78 20.01 20.22
C ASP A 185 -21.15 18.54 19.99
N THR A 186 -20.35 17.83 19.19
CA THR A 186 -20.24 16.36 19.28
C THR A 186 -18.82 15.96 18.89
N ILE A 187 -17.83 16.59 19.53
CA ILE A 187 -16.61 15.88 19.85
C ILE A 187 -16.93 15.10 21.12
N GLN A 188 -16.67 13.79 21.08
CA GLN A 188 -16.65 12.87 22.22
C GLN A 188 -17.99 12.18 22.55
N SER A 189 -18.32 11.13 21.79
CA SER A 189 -18.78 9.83 22.34
C SER A 189 -19.31 8.90 21.24
N MET A 190 -18.43 8.24 20.50
CA MET A 190 -18.68 6.87 20.01
C MET A 190 -17.34 6.11 20.08
N ARG A 191 -17.31 5.14 21.00
CA ARG A 191 -16.30 4.09 21.07
C ARG A 191 -16.61 3.07 19.97
N GLU A 192 -15.56 2.71 19.24
CA GLU A 192 -15.25 1.36 18.73
C GLU A 192 -16.42 0.54 18.18
N ASP A 193 -16.71 0.76 16.89
CA ASP A 193 -17.01 -0.34 15.96
C ASP A 193 -16.02 -0.19 14.81
N GLU A 194 -14.98 -1.05 14.79
CA GLU A 194 -14.06 -1.20 13.67
C GLU A 194 -14.84 -1.86 12.53
N CYS A 195 -15.51 -1.07 11.70
CA CYS A 195 -15.85 -1.50 10.34
C CYS A 195 -14.53 -1.59 9.56
N GLU A 196 -14.02 -2.80 9.40
CA GLU A 196 -13.09 -3.11 8.31
C GLU A 196 -13.82 -2.82 6.99
N ASP A 197 -13.68 -1.58 6.50
CA ASP A 197 -14.01 -1.25 5.12
C ASP A 197 -12.96 -1.94 4.22
N ASP A 198 -13.24 -3.20 3.91
CA ASP A 198 -12.53 -4.02 2.93
C ASP A 198 -12.79 -3.44 1.53
N TRP A 199 -12.09 -2.36 1.22
CA TRP A 199 -12.02 -1.84 -0.14
C TRP A 199 -11.15 -2.80 -0.95
N GLU A 200 -11.78 -3.76 -1.63
CA GLU A 200 -11.09 -4.55 -2.65
C GLU A 200 -10.36 -3.61 -3.62
N ASP A 201 -9.06 -3.82 -3.73
CA ASP A 201 -8.15 -3.06 -4.59
C ASP A 201 -8.63 -3.23 -6.05
N VAL A 202 -9.38 -2.24 -6.56
CA VAL A 202 -9.88 -2.26 -7.94
C VAL A 202 -8.67 -2.23 -8.86
N VAL A 203 -8.30 -3.40 -9.34
CA VAL A 203 -7.21 -3.58 -10.29
C VAL A 203 -7.47 -2.66 -11.48
N ASP A 204 -6.58 -1.70 -11.72
CA ASP A 204 -6.56 -0.72 -12.82
C ASP A 204 -6.37 -1.40 -14.22
N GLY A 205 -7.02 -2.54 -14.46
CA GLY A 205 -6.85 -3.41 -15.62
C GLY A 205 -8.08 -3.54 -16.52
N ALA A 206 -9.21 -2.91 -16.20
CA ALA A 206 -10.46 -3.04 -16.97
C ALA A 206 -10.89 -1.76 -17.71
N VAL A 207 -9.97 -0.88 -18.07
CA VAL A 207 -10.24 0.24 -19.02
C VAL A 207 -10.07 -0.24 -20.47
N LYS A 208 -10.72 -1.34 -20.84
CA LYS A 208 -10.80 -1.81 -22.24
C LYS A 208 -12.17 -2.46 -22.49
N ASP A 209 -13.16 -1.60 -22.74
CA ASP A 209 -14.17 -1.74 -23.80
C ASP A 209 -15.43 -0.92 -23.45
N TRP A 210 -15.35 0.38 -23.72
CA TRP A 210 -16.53 1.23 -23.89
C TRP A 210 -16.92 1.37 -25.37
N ARG A 211 -16.64 0.33 -26.19
CA ARG A 211 -17.08 0.27 -27.59
C ARG A 211 -18.37 -0.54 -27.70
N PHE A 212 -19.42 -0.08 -27.05
CA PHE A 212 -20.78 -0.46 -27.45
C PHE A 212 -21.45 0.73 -28.14
N ALA A 213 -22.05 0.43 -29.29
CA ALA A 213 -22.86 1.30 -30.15
C ALA A 213 -22.14 2.20 -31.19
N GLN A 214 -21.38 1.60 -32.11
CA GLN A 214 -21.32 2.13 -33.48
C GLN A 214 -21.18 1.02 -34.52
N ALA A 215 -22.20 0.16 -34.63
CA ALA A 215 -22.28 -0.84 -35.69
C ALA A 215 -23.73 -1.27 -35.96
N MET A 216 -24.61 -0.33 -36.33
CA MET A 216 -25.87 -0.63 -37.03
C MET A 216 -26.23 0.54 -37.96
N ARG A 217 -25.46 0.72 -39.04
CA ARG A 217 -25.92 1.39 -40.26
C ARG A 217 -24.98 0.99 -41.39
N GLY A 218 -25.36 -0.04 -42.14
CA GLY A 218 -24.61 -0.48 -43.33
C GLY A 218 -24.70 -1.97 -43.62
N ALA A 219 -25.91 -2.47 -43.86
CA ALA A 219 -26.21 -3.70 -44.60
C ALA A 219 -27.72 -3.60 -44.97
N GLU A 220 -28.04 -2.99 -46.11
CA GLU A 220 -28.26 -3.66 -47.41
C GLU A 220 -29.70 -4.19 -47.51
N ILE A 221 -30.52 -3.52 -48.32
CA ILE A 221 -31.66 -4.10 -49.05
C ILE A 221 -31.68 -3.43 -50.42
N ASP A 222 -31.75 -4.28 -51.45
CA ASP A 222 -32.02 -4.00 -52.87
C ASP A 222 -33.11 -2.94 -53.13
#